data_AF-A0A6B3FAH9-F1
#
_entry.id   AF-A0A6B3FAH9-F1
#
_cell.length_a   1.000
_cell.length_b   1.000
_cell.length_c   1.000
_cell.angle_alpha   90.00
_cell.angle_beta   90.00
_cell.angle_gamma   90.00
#
_symmetry.space_group_name_H-M   'P 1'
#
loop_
_entity.id
_entity.type
_entity.pdbx_description
1 polymer ?
#
loop_
_entity_poly.entity_id
_entity_poly.type
_entity_poly.pdbx_seq_one_letter_code
_entity_poly.pdbx_strand_id
1 'polypeptide(L)'
;DFPGGAPGGSGAEAGDGGMGARTGHVLKTRFLASAAFDGVYHDAYRELYEKFYGSGTATKELKSIAAQARAAGGASKALDSAVTKLTKSVGDRAAALAKDKEVTG
;
A
#
# COMPACT_ATOMS: atom_id res chain seq x y z
N ASP A 1 33.33 6.84 -15.83
CA ASP A 1 32.64 5.62 -16.32
C ASP A 1 31.43 5.31 -15.45
N PHE A 2 30.22 5.43 -16.01
CA PHE A 2 28.98 4.97 -15.37
C PHE A 2 28.50 3.72 -16.11
N PRO A 3 28.53 2.52 -15.50
CA PRO A 3 27.75 1.38 -15.98
C PRO A 3 26.40 1.44 -15.24
N GLY A 4 25.22 1.49 -15.87
CA GLY A 4 24.81 0.89 -17.13
C GLY A 4 23.82 -0.24 -16.85
N GLY A 5 22.52 0.05 -17.00
CA GLY A 5 21.46 -0.90 -17.42
C GLY A 5 20.99 -1.99 -16.45
N ALA A 6 19.71 -1.94 -16.08
CA ALA A 6 18.95 -3.12 -15.68
C ALA A 6 18.51 -3.93 -16.92
N PRO A 7 18.35 -5.26 -16.78
CA PRO A 7 17.29 -5.97 -17.49
C PRO A 7 16.45 -6.82 -16.52
N GLY A 8 15.13 -6.79 -16.67
CA GLY A 8 14.21 -7.61 -15.90
C GLY A 8 13.99 -9.01 -16.47
N GLY A 9 13.34 -9.86 -15.67
CA GLY A 9 12.46 -10.94 -16.15
C GLY A 9 12.82 -12.36 -15.71
N SER A 10 11.94 -13.01 -14.94
CA SER A 10 11.26 -14.28 -15.30
C SER A 10 10.57 -14.89 -14.06
N GLY A 11 9.37 -15.45 -14.28
CA GLY A 11 8.52 -16.03 -13.25
C GLY A 11 9.07 -17.32 -12.65
N ALA A 12 8.71 -17.57 -11.40
CA ALA A 12 8.84 -18.87 -10.76
C ALA A 12 7.44 -19.37 -10.41
N GLU A 13 6.99 -20.40 -11.12
CA GLU A 13 5.87 -21.25 -10.72
C GLU A 13 6.24 -22.06 -9.47
N ALA A 14 5.19 -22.47 -8.75
CA ALA A 14 5.21 -22.99 -7.39
C ALA A 14 5.99 -24.31 -7.19
N GLY A 15 6.75 -24.39 -6.10
CA GLY A 15 7.33 -25.61 -5.55
C GLY A 15 7.60 -25.43 -4.05
N ASP A 16 7.04 -26.34 -3.26
CA ASP A 16 7.18 -26.47 -1.81
C ASP A 16 8.65 -26.32 -1.35
N GLY A 17 8.91 -25.38 -0.45
CA GLY A 17 10.27 -25.03 -0.04
C GLY A 17 10.25 -24.04 1.10
N GLY A 18 10.30 -24.56 2.32
CA GLY A 18 10.53 -23.78 3.52
C GLY A 18 11.74 -22.85 3.39
N MET A 19 11.73 -21.78 4.21
CA MET A 19 12.82 -20.83 4.45
C MET A 19 12.90 -19.57 3.58
N GLY A 20 11.89 -19.24 2.77
CA GLY A 20 11.83 -17.94 2.06
C GLY A 20 11.12 -16.80 2.80
N ALA A 21 10.31 -17.10 3.83
CA ALA A 21 9.31 -16.17 4.35
C ALA A 21 9.73 -15.31 5.55
N ARG A 22 11.02 -15.30 5.94
CA ARG A 22 11.47 -14.60 7.18
C ARG A 22 12.68 -13.70 7.07
N THR A 23 13.32 -13.56 5.92
CA THR A 23 14.43 -12.62 5.80
C THR A 23 13.90 -11.30 5.29
N GLY A 24 13.46 -10.44 6.22
CA GLY A 24 13.21 -9.04 5.90
C GLY A 24 14.39 -8.46 5.11
N HIS A 25 14.10 -7.62 4.11
CA HIS A 25 15.14 -7.03 3.27
C HIS A 25 16.16 -6.30 4.14
N VAL A 26 17.43 -6.73 4.13
CA VAL A 26 18.46 -6.28 5.10
C VAL A 26 18.60 -4.76 5.14
N LEU A 27 18.47 -4.09 4.00
CA LEU A 27 18.52 -2.62 3.93
C LEU A 27 17.33 -1.98 4.63
N LYS A 28 16.13 -2.55 4.52
CA LYS A 28 14.94 -2.04 5.21
C LYS A 28 15.10 -2.16 6.72
N THR A 29 15.57 -3.31 7.21
CA THR A 29 15.79 -3.51 8.65
C THR A 29 16.81 -2.52 9.20
N ARG A 30 17.93 -2.30 8.50
CA ARG A 30 18.95 -1.32 8.92
C ARG A 30 18.44 0.11 8.84
N PHE A 31 17.67 0.45 7.81
CA PHE A 31 17.05 1.76 7.65
C PHE A 31 16.09 2.06 8.81
N LEU A 32 15.19 1.13 9.14
CA LEU A 32 14.21 1.31 10.22
C LEU A 32 14.82 1.29 11.62
N ALA A 33 15.99 0.69 11.82
CA ALA A 33 16.70 0.69 13.10
C ALA A 33 17.59 1.94 13.29
N SER A 34 17.75 2.77 12.25
CA SER A 34 18.66 3.91 12.27
C SER A 34 17.97 5.16 12.80
N ALA A 35 18.39 5.63 13.98
CA ALA A 35 17.92 6.90 14.55
C ALA A 35 18.11 8.11 13.60
N ALA A 36 19.11 8.05 12.71
CA ALA A 36 19.34 9.10 11.72
C ALA A 36 18.22 9.19 10.65
N PHE A 37 17.44 8.12 10.45
CA PHE A 37 16.35 8.08 9.46
C PHE A 37 14.96 8.00 10.10
N ASP A 38 14.88 7.84 11.42
CA ASP A 38 13.63 7.67 12.17
C ASP A 38 12.65 8.82 11.93
N GLY A 39 13.11 10.07 12.11
CA GLY A 39 12.29 11.26 11.87
C GLY A 39 11.72 11.35 10.45
N VAL A 40 12.58 11.22 9.42
CA VAL A 40 12.14 11.30 8.02
C VAL A 40 11.22 10.15 7.63
N TYR A 41 11.38 8.97 8.24
CA TYR A 41 10.48 7.83 8.02
C TYR A 41 9.09 8.12 8.59
N HIS A 42 9.02 8.60 9.84
CA HIS A 42 7.75 8.91 10.49
C HIS A 42 7.05 10.12 9.87
N ASP A 43 7.79 11.15 9.44
CA ASP A 43 7.25 12.30 8.70
C ASP A 43 6.60 11.84 7.39
N ALA A 44 7.30 11.02 6.60
CA ALA A 44 6.74 10.47 5.37
C ALA A 44 5.51 9.60 5.67
N TYR A 45 5.53 8.82 6.75
CA TYR A 45 4.40 7.97 7.11
C TYR A 45 3.16 8.79 7.50
N ARG A 46 3.33 9.87 8.27
CA ARG A 46 2.27 10.83 8.61
C ARG A 46 1.72 11.53 7.37
N GLU A 47 2.60 12.02 6.49
CA GLU A 47 2.18 12.69 5.25
C GLU A 47 1.33 11.76 4.38
N LEU A 48 1.76 10.51 4.20
CA LEU A 48 1.02 9.53 3.42
C LEU A 48 -0.30 9.14 4.10
N TYR A 49 -0.33 9.01 5.42
CA TYR A 49 -1.57 8.79 6.15
C TYR A 49 -2.56 9.91 5.90
N GLU A 50 -2.16 11.17 6.09
CA GLU A 50 -3.06 12.30 5.92
C GLU A 50 -3.55 12.40 4.46
N LYS A 51 -2.62 12.27 3.51
CA LYS A 51 -2.93 12.35 2.09
C LYS A 51 -3.93 11.31 1.61
N PHE A 52 -3.84 10.06 2.11
CA PHE A 52 -4.68 8.97 1.61
C PHE A 52 -5.84 8.62 2.52
N TYR A 53 -5.61 8.52 3.82
CA TYR A 53 -6.57 8.02 4.80
C TYR A 53 -7.19 9.14 5.64
N GLY A 54 -6.39 10.02 6.24
CA GLY A 54 -6.85 11.13 7.10
C GLY A 54 -7.81 12.07 6.38
N SER A 55 -7.44 12.48 5.16
CA SER A 55 -8.28 13.31 4.27
C SER A 55 -9.48 12.59 3.66
N GLY A 56 -9.57 11.27 3.77
CA GLY A 56 -10.60 10.45 3.10
C GLY A 56 -10.41 10.29 1.59
N THR A 57 -9.29 10.76 1.02
CA THR A 57 -9.00 10.73 -0.43
C THR A 57 -9.09 9.32 -1.02
N ALA A 58 -8.52 8.30 -0.36
CA ALA A 58 -8.56 6.92 -0.85
C ALA A 58 -9.99 6.39 -1.03
N THR A 59 -10.88 6.70 -0.09
CA THR A 59 -12.30 6.32 -0.16
C THR A 59 -13.02 7.06 -1.29
N LYS A 60 -12.71 8.35 -1.50
CA LYS A 60 -13.29 9.16 -2.57
C LYS A 60 -12.86 8.66 -3.94
N GLU A 61 -11.56 8.42 -4.13
CA GLU A 61 -11.02 7.94 -5.41
C GLU A 61 -11.54 6.54 -5.75
N LEU A 62 -11.66 5.64 -4.76
CA LEU A 62 -12.27 4.33 -4.97
C LEU A 62 -13.70 4.44 -5.53
N LYS A 63 -14.53 5.32 -4.96
CA LYS A 63 -15.90 5.56 -5.44
C LYS A 63 -15.89 6.17 -6.85
N SER A 64 -14.98 7.10 -7.11
CA SER A 64 -14.81 7.73 -8.43
C SER A 64 -14.47 6.70 -9.51
N ILE A 65 -13.45 5.87 -9.28
CA ILE A 65 -13.04 4.81 -10.19
C ILE A 65 -14.17 3.80 -10.41
N ALA A 66 -14.88 3.41 -9.36
CA ALA A 66 -16.03 2.52 -9.47
C ALA A 66 -17.17 3.12 -10.33
N ALA A 67 -17.40 4.43 -10.23
CA ALA A 67 -18.37 5.12 -11.07
C ALA A 67 -17.92 5.15 -12.55
N GLN A 68 -16.65 5.44 -12.81
CA GLN A 68 -16.07 5.42 -14.15
C GLN A 68 -16.16 4.03 -14.79
N ALA A 69 -15.85 2.97 -14.03
CA ALA A 69 -15.97 1.59 -14.49
C ALA A 69 -17.43 1.24 -14.89
N ARG A 70 -18.42 1.71 -14.12
CA ARG A 70 -19.84 1.52 -14.48
C ARG A 70 -20.21 2.28 -15.74
N ALA A 71 -19.78 3.53 -15.87
CA ALA A 71 -20.04 4.37 -17.04
C ALA A 71 -19.44 3.78 -18.33
N ALA A 72 -18.29 3.10 -18.21
CA ALA A 72 -17.64 2.40 -19.32
C ALA A 72 -18.29 1.04 -19.68
N GLY A 73 -19.44 0.71 -19.09
CA GLY A 73 -20.15 -0.56 -19.36
C GLY A 73 -19.72 -1.74 -18.49
N GLY A 74 -18.84 -1.53 -17.49
CA GLY A 74 -18.37 -2.58 -16.57
C GLY A 74 -19.33 -2.92 -15.43
N ALA A 75 -20.57 -2.40 -15.46
CA ALA A 75 -21.55 -2.61 -14.39
C ALA A 75 -21.87 -4.11 -14.24
N SER A 76 -21.55 -4.68 -13.08
CA SER A 76 -21.73 -6.10 -12.80
C SER A 76 -21.77 -6.36 -11.29
N LYS A 77 -22.39 -7.48 -10.88
CA LYS A 77 -22.36 -7.94 -9.48
C LYS A 77 -20.94 -8.18 -8.96
N ALA A 78 -20.03 -8.59 -9.84
CA ALA A 78 -18.63 -8.79 -9.50
C ALA A 78 -17.94 -7.46 -9.16
N LEU A 79 -18.16 -6.41 -9.97
CA LEU A 79 -17.69 -5.06 -9.68
C LEU A 79 -18.22 -4.56 -8.34
N ASP A 80 -19.53 -4.68 -8.09
CA ASP A 80 -20.13 -4.23 -6.83
C ASP A 80 -19.52 -4.96 -5.62
N SER A 81 -19.33 -6.27 -5.73
CA SER A 81 -18.69 -7.08 -4.67
C SER A 81 -17.24 -6.65 -4.41
N ALA A 82 -16.48 -6.35 -5.46
CA ALA A 82 -15.10 -5.86 -5.34
C ALA A 82 -15.05 -4.48 -4.69
N VAL A 83 -15.94 -3.56 -5.09
CA VAL A 83 -16.06 -2.21 -4.53
C VAL A 83 -16.41 -2.26 -3.04
N THR A 84 -17.36 -3.11 -2.64
CA THR A 84 -17.73 -3.30 -1.23
C THR A 84 -16.55 -3.81 -0.41
N LYS A 85 -15.86 -4.86 -0.88
CA LYS A 85 -14.71 -5.42 -0.19
C LYS A 85 -13.59 -4.40 -0.04
N LEU A 86 -13.25 -3.68 -1.10
CA LEU A 86 -12.15 -2.73 -1.07
C LEU A 86 -12.50 -1.49 -0.23
N THR A 87 -13.75 -1.00 -0.29
CA THR A 87 -14.23 0.08 0.59
C THR A 87 -14.06 -0.31 2.06
N LYS A 88 -14.44 -1.54 2.42
CA LYS A 88 -14.24 -2.06 3.77
C LYS A 88 -12.75 -2.10 4.14
N SER A 89 -11.90 -2.67 3.31
CA SER A 89 -10.46 -2.76 3.59
C SER A 89 -9.80 -1.38 3.75
N VAL A 90 -10.16 -0.40 2.92
CA VAL A 90 -9.66 0.98 3.03
C VAL A 90 -10.14 1.63 4.33
N GLY A 91 -11.41 1.44 4.69
CA GLY A 91 -11.98 1.95 5.93
C GLY A 91 -11.35 1.33 7.18
N ASP A 92 -11.21 0.00 7.20
CA ASP A 92 -10.57 -0.73 8.29
C ASP A 92 -9.11 -0.31 8.47
N ARG A 93 -8.39 -0.09 7.34
CA ARG A 93 -7.02 0.41 7.37
C ARG A 93 -6.93 1.83 7.90
N ALA A 94 -7.80 2.73 7.46
CA ALA A 94 -7.87 4.10 7.97
C ALA A 94 -8.13 4.12 9.49
N ALA A 95 -9.12 3.34 9.95
CA ALA A 95 -9.49 3.26 11.36
C ALA A 95 -8.40 2.63 12.24
N ALA A 96 -7.62 1.68 11.70
CA ALA A 96 -6.47 1.13 12.40
C ALA A 96 -5.34 2.16 12.53
N LEU A 97 -5.02 2.88 11.45
CA LEU A 97 -3.96 3.91 11.45
C LEU A 97 -4.33 5.12 12.30
N ALA A 98 -5.60 5.51 12.35
CA ALA A 98 -6.08 6.61 13.18
C ALA A 98 -5.90 6.39 14.70
N LYS A 99 -5.61 5.15 15.13
CA LYS A 99 -5.34 4.80 16.54
C LYS A 99 -3.84 4.84 16.88
N ASP A 100 -2.98 5.00 15.87
CA ASP A 100 -1.54 4.96 16.02
C ASP A 100 -0.96 6.38 16.02
N LYS A 101 -0.46 6.82 17.20
CA LYS A 101 0.03 8.19 17.40
C LYS A 101 1.26 8.51 16.56
N GLU A 102 2.08 7.52 16.23
CA GLU A 102 3.24 7.73 15.35
C GLU A 102 2.80 8.12 13.92
N VAL A 103 1.56 7.78 13.55
CA VAL A 103 0.96 7.97 12.24
C VAL A 103 0.06 9.20 12.17
N THR A 104 -0.58 9.54 13.28
CA THR A 104 -1.46 10.72 13.34
C THR A 104 -0.75 11.99 13.77
N GLY A 105 0.41 11.87 14.43
CA GLY A 105 1.04 12.97 15.18
C GLY A 105 0.44 13.13 16.57
#